data_AF-A0A1C4KYL9-F1
#
_entry.id   AF-A0A1C4KYL9-F1
#
_cell.length_a   1.000
_cell.length_b   1.000
_cell.length_c   1.000
_cell.angle_alpha   90.00
_cell.angle_beta   90.00
_cell.angle_gamma   90.00
#
_symmetry.space_group_name_H-M   'P 1'
#
loop_
_entity.id
_entity.type
_entity.pdbx_description
1 polymer ?
#
loop_
_entity_poly.entity_id
_entity_poly.type
_entity_poly.pdbx_seq_one_letter_code
_entity_poly.pdbx_strand_id
1 'polypeptide(L)'
;HAAALLASPEFDACSLQARPTDLVRRRQGVRAFGAGAAVLLVCGAAFTGWSLTRSEEPAYVPSTTEREALDPARLTTVAPDAWETATRRDFSVWPARGGLVSDRALLGRALRAWDHPGPRTHVSATPGTPLGGPAGPPRLLWAGHTAGADIVLFYDGLRLVRYAEAAGDGFGDPALDLVRADGIDEAGAAVVAVARTDGNVRYLTAPWVKSVAQRDLRVPQRASTPFTTERDGTVWPFQQPGRTPAPDGGCTTWNTVQVTGVDGHARLYSDLGDLLPAHLTTGSPTAPGEVDDLASRTAWAPSACSLVAGQGRGVRAVNSWSYASQPLPEGAGTARWACTRMDTWRGGGTLTLAEYRAPGHPLGAVAAQAADSASCGPRQPDVLAGAMWKAPSGTWYVLAAGSGGVASITARDG
;
A
#
# COMPACT_ATOMS: atom_id res chain seq x y z
N HIS A 1 -26.07 -4.16 -12.17
CA HIS A 1 -24.69 -4.65 -12.35
C HIS A 1 -23.62 -3.56 -12.35
N ALA A 2 -23.95 -2.26 -12.33
CA ALA A 2 -22.97 -1.16 -12.16
C ALA A 2 -22.71 -0.75 -10.69
N ALA A 3 -23.72 -0.87 -9.81
CA ALA A 3 -23.62 -0.42 -8.41
C ALA A 3 -22.65 -1.23 -7.52
N ALA A 4 -22.31 -2.47 -7.89
CA ALA A 4 -21.35 -3.29 -7.15
C ALA A 4 -19.88 -2.97 -7.50
N LEU A 5 -19.65 -2.25 -8.60
CA LEU A 5 -18.30 -1.97 -9.13
C LEU A 5 -17.61 -0.79 -8.44
N LEU A 6 -18.37 0.08 -7.77
CA LEU A 6 -17.85 1.21 -6.99
C LEU A 6 -17.98 0.99 -5.46
N ALA A 7 -18.65 -0.09 -5.04
CA ALA A 7 -18.91 -0.42 -3.65
C ALA A 7 -18.49 -1.86 -3.28
N SER A 8 -17.47 -2.42 -3.95
CA SER A 8 -16.98 -3.77 -3.64
C SER A 8 -16.38 -3.82 -2.22
N PRO A 9 -16.80 -4.78 -1.37
CA PRO A 9 -16.51 -4.80 0.06
C PRO A 9 -15.15 -5.45 0.33
N GLU A 10 -14.17 -4.67 0.79
CA GLU A 10 -12.92 -5.22 1.36
C GLU A 10 -12.62 -4.68 2.77
N PHE A 11 -13.64 -4.16 3.47
CA PHE A 11 -13.60 -3.97 4.93
C PHE A 11 -14.95 -4.34 5.56
N ASP A 12 -15.15 -5.63 5.85
CA ASP A 12 -15.89 -5.97 7.07
C ASP A 12 -14.91 -5.80 8.24
N ALA A 13 -15.01 -4.67 8.91
CA ALA A 13 -14.22 -4.34 10.10
C ALA A 13 -14.86 -4.98 11.35
N CYS A 14 -15.11 -6.29 11.37
CA CYS A 14 -15.50 -7.04 12.56
C CYS A 14 -15.40 -8.57 12.38
N SER A 15 -14.20 -9.16 12.41
CA SER A 15 -14.05 -10.50 13.00
C SER A 15 -12.60 -10.89 13.28
N LEU A 16 -12.42 -11.65 14.36
CA LEU A 16 -11.20 -12.29 14.86
C LEU A 16 -10.20 -11.42 15.65
N GLN A 17 -10.70 -10.76 16.71
CA GLN A 17 -9.96 -10.80 17.97
C GLN A 17 -10.32 -12.09 18.72
N ALA A 18 -9.47 -13.10 18.63
CA ALA A 18 -9.44 -14.14 19.63
C ALA A 18 -8.77 -13.56 20.88
N ARG A 19 -9.56 -13.27 21.91
CA ARG A 19 -9.05 -13.20 23.29
C ARG A 19 -9.81 -14.16 24.19
N PRO A 20 -9.12 -14.73 25.20
CA PRO A 20 -9.58 -15.93 25.89
C PRO A 20 -10.84 -15.67 26.69
N THR A 21 -11.68 -16.70 26.76
CA THR A 21 -12.81 -16.81 27.68
C THR A 21 -12.39 -16.49 29.10
N ASP A 22 -13.01 -15.50 29.73
CA ASP A 22 -13.01 -15.46 31.19
C ASP A 22 -14.41 -15.18 31.74
N LEU A 23 -15.04 -16.30 32.11
CA LEU A 23 -16.32 -16.44 32.79
C LEU A 23 -16.17 -16.12 34.28
N VAL A 24 -15.56 -14.99 34.67
CA VAL A 24 -15.51 -14.60 36.10
C VAL A 24 -15.58 -13.08 36.28
N ARG A 25 -16.74 -12.48 35.98
CA ARG A 25 -17.14 -11.23 36.66
C ARG A 25 -18.63 -10.97 36.75
N ARG A 26 -19.44 -12.03 36.74
CA ARG A 26 -20.86 -11.98 37.10
C ARG A 26 -21.02 -12.14 38.61
N ARG A 27 -20.54 -11.18 39.40
CA ARG A 27 -20.79 -11.04 40.86
C ARG A 27 -20.09 -9.79 41.41
N GLN A 28 -20.55 -8.60 41.02
CA GLN A 28 -20.28 -7.28 41.64
C GLN A 28 -20.94 -6.22 40.75
N GLY A 29 -22.03 -5.52 41.10
CA GLY A 29 -22.92 -5.61 42.23
C GLY A 29 -24.28 -5.08 41.77
N VAL A 30 -25.31 -5.91 41.97
CA VAL A 30 -26.69 -5.43 42.11
C VAL A 30 -26.72 -4.68 43.42
N ARG A 31 -26.73 -3.33 43.38
CA ARG A 31 -27.09 -2.42 44.49
C ARG A 31 -26.94 -0.97 44.02
N ALA A 32 -28.02 -0.38 43.52
CA ALA A 32 -28.40 1.02 43.71
C ALA A 32 -29.66 1.33 42.86
N PHE A 33 -30.82 0.88 43.35
CA PHE A 33 -32.10 1.51 43.03
C PHE A 33 -32.41 2.44 44.20
N GLY A 34 -32.62 3.73 43.95
CA GLY A 34 -33.19 4.65 44.93
C GLY A 34 -32.66 6.08 44.85
N ALA A 35 -33.60 7.01 44.62
CA ALA A 35 -33.50 8.46 44.79
C ALA A 35 -32.77 9.28 43.72
N GLY A 36 -33.53 9.71 42.71
CA GLY A 36 -33.14 10.80 41.81
C GLY A 36 -34.32 11.50 41.12
N ALA A 37 -35.55 11.32 41.61
CA ALA A 37 -36.75 11.97 41.07
C ALA A 37 -37.07 13.26 41.86
N ALA A 38 -36.15 14.22 41.86
CA ALA A 38 -36.38 15.57 42.42
C ALA A 38 -35.45 16.68 41.87
N VAL A 39 -34.70 16.44 40.78
CA VAL A 39 -33.82 17.47 40.16
C VAL A 39 -34.31 17.88 38.75
N LEU A 40 -35.26 17.15 38.17
CA LEU A 40 -35.77 17.40 36.81
C LEU A 40 -36.74 18.58 36.68
N LEU A 41 -37.11 19.27 37.78
CA LEU A 41 -38.04 20.40 37.73
C LEU A 41 -37.41 21.78 38.00
N VAL A 42 -36.11 21.85 38.33
CA VAL A 42 -35.41 23.14 38.56
C VAL A 42 -34.45 23.50 37.42
N CYS A 43 -34.02 22.54 36.59
CA CYS A 43 -33.26 22.87 35.36
C CYS A 43 -34.18 23.18 34.15
N GLY A 44 -35.48 22.88 34.23
CA GLY A 44 -36.43 23.13 33.13
C GLY A 44 -36.79 24.59 32.89
N ALA A 45 -36.52 25.49 33.85
CA ALA A 45 -36.86 26.91 33.76
C ALA A 45 -35.65 27.83 33.49
N ALA A 46 -34.44 27.26 33.33
CA ALA A 46 -33.24 27.99 32.91
C ALA A 46 -32.91 27.79 31.42
N PHE A 47 -33.65 26.95 30.69
CA PHE A 47 -33.43 26.67 29.27
C PHE A 47 -34.36 27.42 28.31
N THR A 48 -35.29 28.23 28.82
CA THR A 48 -36.19 29.05 27.97
C THR A 48 -35.60 30.39 27.56
N GLY A 49 -34.35 30.69 27.96
CA GLY A 49 -33.69 31.98 27.73
C GLY A 49 -32.43 31.94 26.85
N TRP A 50 -31.93 30.76 26.47
CA TRP A 50 -30.92 30.68 25.42
C TRP A 50 -31.62 30.57 24.08
N SER A 51 -31.86 31.73 23.47
CA SER A 51 -31.94 31.79 22.02
C SER A 51 -30.73 31.01 21.48
N LEU A 52 -30.99 29.88 20.83
CA LEU A 52 -30.07 29.30 19.88
C LEU A 52 -29.97 30.28 18.70
N THR A 53 -29.41 31.47 18.93
CA THR A 53 -28.73 32.21 17.89
C THR A 53 -27.55 31.32 17.53
N ARG A 54 -27.83 30.36 16.65
CA ARG A 54 -26.83 29.72 15.81
C ARG A 54 -26.06 30.90 15.25
N SER A 55 -24.90 31.18 15.84
CA SER A 55 -24.01 32.20 15.31
C SER A 55 -23.74 31.69 13.91
N GLU A 56 -24.30 32.39 12.93
CA GLU A 56 -24.16 32.04 11.53
C GLU A 56 -22.67 32.17 11.28
N GLU A 57 -22.01 31.01 11.19
CA GLU A 57 -20.58 30.96 10.94
C GLU A 57 -20.37 31.74 9.64
N PRO A 58 -19.51 32.77 9.63
CA PRO A 58 -19.39 33.66 8.49
C PRO A 58 -19.16 32.81 7.25
N ALA A 59 -19.98 33.05 6.21
CA ALA A 59 -19.92 32.27 4.99
C ALA A 59 -18.46 32.22 4.48
N TYR A 60 -17.93 31.01 4.32
CA TYR A 60 -16.57 30.82 3.84
C TYR A 60 -16.41 31.46 2.47
N VAL A 61 -15.46 32.38 2.34
CA VAL A 61 -15.12 33.02 1.06
C VAL A 61 -13.76 32.47 0.61
N PRO A 62 -13.71 31.69 -0.49
CA PRO A 62 -12.46 31.13 -0.96
C PRO A 62 -11.44 32.20 -1.34
N SER A 63 -10.19 31.98 -0.96
CA SER A 63 -9.06 32.82 -1.39
C SER A 63 -8.89 32.80 -2.91
N THR A 64 -8.14 33.75 -3.47
CA THR A 64 -7.84 33.74 -4.92
C THR A 64 -7.04 32.50 -5.31
N THR A 65 -6.10 32.10 -4.46
CA THR A 65 -5.27 30.90 -4.64
C THR A 65 -6.09 29.62 -4.62
N GLU A 66 -7.08 29.51 -3.73
CA GLU A 66 -8.01 28.37 -3.73
C GLU A 66 -8.84 28.34 -5.01
N ARG A 67 -9.39 29.47 -5.45
CA ARG A 67 -10.15 29.52 -6.71
C ARG A 67 -9.31 29.11 -7.92
N GLU A 68 -8.05 29.52 -7.96
CA GLU A 68 -7.11 29.11 -9.02
C GLU A 68 -6.76 27.63 -8.94
N ALA A 69 -6.60 27.08 -7.73
CA ALA A 69 -6.34 25.65 -7.53
C ALA A 69 -7.50 24.76 -8.02
N LEU A 70 -8.72 25.29 -8.01
CA LEU A 70 -9.94 24.59 -8.46
C LEU A 70 -10.35 24.90 -9.90
N ASP A 71 -9.59 25.73 -10.62
CA ASP A 71 -9.87 26.04 -12.02
C ASP A 71 -9.25 24.96 -12.94
N PRO A 72 -10.06 24.14 -13.64
CA PRO A 72 -9.54 23.12 -14.56
C PRO A 72 -8.74 23.72 -15.73
N ALA A 73 -8.89 25.00 -16.05
CA ALA A 73 -8.08 25.68 -17.06
C ALA A 73 -6.66 26.04 -16.58
N ARG A 74 -6.41 25.97 -15.26
CA ARG A 74 -5.10 26.25 -14.64
C ARG A 74 -4.29 24.98 -14.37
N LEU A 75 -4.84 23.80 -14.61
CA LEU A 75 -4.14 22.52 -14.46
C LEU A 75 -2.82 22.55 -15.23
N THR A 76 -1.75 22.09 -14.58
CA THR A 76 -0.43 22.03 -15.23
C THR A 76 -0.27 20.72 -15.99
N THR A 77 0.36 20.79 -17.15
CA THR A 77 0.76 19.63 -17.96
C THR A 77 2.23 19.77 -18.33
N VAL A 78 2.83 18.71 -18.86
CA VAL A 78 4.18 18.76 -19.46
C VAL A 78 4.13 18.25 -20.89
N ALA A 79 5.13 18.63 -21.69
CA ALA A 79 5.30 18.13 -23.04
C ALA A 79 5.45 16.58 -23.04
N PRO A 80 4.94 15.87 -24.07
CA PRO A 80 5.00 14.41 -24.16
C PRO A 80 6.40 13.79 -24.02
N ASP A 81 7.43 14.51 -24.46
CA ASP A 81 8.85 14.13 -24.52
C ASP A 81 9.69 14.71 -23.38
N ALA A 82 9.09 15.47 -22.45
CA ALA A 82 9.81 16.14 -21.37
C ALA A 82 10.65 15.19 -20.49
N TRP A 83 10.20 13.94 -20.34
CA TRP A 83 10.89 12.92 -19.55
C TRP A 83 12.19 12.42 -20.19
N GLU A 84 12.39 12.60 -21.50
CA GLU A 84 13.56 12.09 -22.22
C GLU A 84 14.84 12.81 -21.79
N THR A 85 14.74 14.12 -21.55
CA THR A 85 15.86 14.99 -21.16
C THR A 85 15.87 15.34 -19.67
N ALA A 86 14.82 14.94 -18.93
CA ALA A 86 14.72 15.22 -17.50
C ALA A 86 15.79 14.47 -16.68
N THR A 87 16.45 15.19 -15.77
CA THR A 87 17.39 14.58 -14.81
C THR A 87 16.68 13.75 -13.75
N ARG A 88 15.45 14.13 -13.40
CA ARG A 88 14.58 13.37 -12.48
C ARG A 88 13.36 12.90 -13.25
N ARG A 89 13.18 11.58 -13.34
CA ARG A 89 11.99 10.94 -13.89
C ARG A 89 11.07 10.55 -12.76
N ASP A 90 9.98 11.29 -12.62
CA ASP A 90 8.94 11.11 -11.61
C ASP A 90 7.60 11.66 -12.14
N PHE A 91 6.59 11.81 -11.28
CA PHE A 91 5.32 12.41 -11.68
C PHE A 91 5.41 13.87 -12.15
N SER A 92 6.48 14.60 -11.84
CA SER A 92 6.66 15.98 -12.30
C SER A 92 6.91 16.08 -13.81
N VAL A 93 7.34 15.00 -14.45
CA VAL A 93 7.60 14.91 -15.90
C VAL A 93 6.70 13.89 -16.61
N TRP A 94 5.62 13.46 -15.97
CA TRP A 94 4.57 12.67 -16.61
C TRP A 94 3.66 13.56 -17.47
N PRO A 95 3.56 13.32 -18.79
CA PRO A 95 2.61 14.04 -19.63
C PRO A 95 1.19 13.58 -19.35
N ALA A 96 0.23 14.51 -19.47
CA ALA A 96 -1.19 14.19 -19.37
C ALA A 96 -1.59 13.23 -20.51
N ARG A 97 -2.14 12.07 -20.17
CA ARG A 97 -2.61 11.04 -21.12
C ARG A 97 -4.07 10.66 -20.90
N GLY A 98 -4.70 10.07 -21.91
CA GLY A 98 -6.10 9.60 -21.84
C GLY A 98 -7.08 10.49 -22.60
N GLY A 99 -8.26 9.94 -22.91
CA GLY A 99 -9.25 10.59 -23.79
C GLY A 99 -10.04 11.72 -23.14
N LEU A 100 -10.00 11.87 -21.81
CA LEU A 100 -10.80 12.83 -21.05
C LEU A 100 -9.97 14.01 -20.51
N VAL A 101 -8.71 14.15 -20.94
CA VAL A 101 -7.81 15.23 -20.49
C VAL A 101 -8.27 16.64 -20.84
N SER A 102 -9.20 16.77 -21.79
CA SER A 102 -9.80 18.04 -22.20
C SER A 102 -11.21 18.26 -21.65
N ASP A 103 -11.77 17.29 -20.90
CA ASP A 103 -13.11 17.39 -20.32
C ASP A 103 -13.09 18.29 -19.07
N ARG A 104 -13.26 19.59 -19.28
CA ARG A 104 -13.25 20.58 -18.19
C ARG A 104 -14.38 20.35 -17.18
N ALA A 105 -15.48 19.72 -17.58
CA ALA A 105 -16.59 19.46 -16.67
C ALA A 105 -16.21 18.36 -15.66
N LEU A 106 -15.63 17.25 -16.15
CA LEU A 106 -15.09 16.18 -15.32
C LEU A 106 -13.94 16.69 -14.44
N LEU A 107 -12.96 17.36 -15.03
CA LEU A 107 -11.80 17.88 -14.29
C LEU A 107 -12.21 18.86 -13.19
N GLY A 108 -13.17 19.74 -13.46
CA GLY A 108 -13.72 20.66 -12.46
C GLY A 108 -14.50 19.93 -11.34
N ARG A 109 -15.23 18.85 -11.66
CA ARG A 109 -15.87 18.01 -10.61
C ARG A 109 -14.82 17.34 -9.73
N ALA A 110 -13.79 16.76 -10.34
CA ALA A 110 -12.70 16.09 -9.63
C ALA A 110 -11.95 17.05 -8.68
N LEU A 111 -11.62 18.27 -9.14
CA LEU A 111 -10.99 19.30 -8.30
C LEU A 111 -11.87 19.72 -7.11
N ARG A 112 -13.16 19.95 -7.35
CA ARG A 112 -14.10 20.28 -6.26
C ARG A 112 -14.28 19.14 -5.27
N ALA A 113 -14.34 17.90 -5.75
CA ALA A 113 -14.44 16.72 -4.90
C ALA A 113 -13.18 16.50 -4.06
N TRP A 114 -12.01 16.86 -4.57
CA TRP A 114 -10.78 16.85 -3.79
C TRP A 114 -10.80 17.90 -2.67
N ASP A 115 -11.20 19.13 -3.00
CA ASP A 115 -11.21 20.24 -2.05
C ASP A 115 -12.27 20.10 -0.96
N HIS A 116 -13.50 19.79 -1.36
CA HIS A 116 -14.64 19.58 -0.48
C HIS A 116 -15.42 18.33 -0.94
N PRO A 117 -15.03 17.12 -0.49
CA PRO A 117 -15.73 15.89 -0.83
C PRO A 117 -17.22 15.99 -0.47
N GLY A 118 -18.08 15.60 -1.42
CA GLY A 118 -19.52 15.58 -1.17
C GLY A 118 -19.90 14.51 -0.14
N PRO A 119 -21.11 14.56 0.45
CA PRO A 119 -21.54 13.60 1.48
C PRO A 119 -21.61 12.15 0.98
N ARG A 120 -21.67 11.95 -0.33
CA ARG A 120 -21.63 10.64 -0.97
C ARG A 120 -20.25 10.26 -1.51
N THR A 121 -19.28 11.17 -1.51
CA THR A 121 -17.95 10.86 -2.04
C THR A 121 -17.21 9.95 -1.06
N HIS A 122 -16.83 8.75 -1.51
CA HIS A 122 -15.99 7.85 -0.75
C HIS A 122 -14.55 8.37 -0.75
N VAL A 123 -14.06 8.81 0.41
CA VAL A 123 -12.68 9.27 0.54
C VAL A 123 -11.84 8.18 1.18
N SER A 124 -10.74 7.81 0.52
CA SER A 124 -9.73 6.93 1.08
C SER A 124 -8.37 7.62 1.06
N ALA A 125 -7.54 7.32 2.05
CA ALA A 125 -6.18 7.83 2.05
C ALA A 125 -5.21 6.85 2.73
N THR A 126 -4.05 6.67 2.10
CA THR A 126 -2.96 5.91 2.70
C THR A 126 -2.56 6.55 4.05
N PRO A 127 -2.24 5.76 5.10
CA PRO A 127 -1.87 6.29 6.41
C PRO A 127 -0.79 7.38 6.37
N GLY A 128 -1.08 8.54 6.97
CA GLY A 128 -0.16 9.69 6.99
C GLY A 128 -0.23 10.60 5.76
N THR A 129 -1.24 10.44 4.90
CA THR A 129 -1.52 11.34 3.78
C THR A 129 -2.44 12.49 4.21
N PRO A 130 -2.08 13.77 3.97
CA PRO A 130 -2.97 14.90 4.21
C PRO A 130 -4.22 14.85 3.32
N LEU A 131 -5.40 15.13 3.91
CA LEU A 131 -6.70 15.08 3.23
C LEU A 131 -7.17 16.42 2.63
N GLY A 132 -6.51 17.54 2.94
CA GLY A 132 -6.95 18.85 2.49
C GLY A 132 -6.95 19.02 0.97
N GLY A 133 -7.60 20.06 0.47
CA GLY A 133 -7.60 20.39 -0.96
C GLY A 133 -6.20 20.64 -1.55
N PRO A 134 -6.13 20.83 -2.88
CA PRO A 134 -4.87 21.17 -3.54
C PRO A 134 -4.38 22.56 -3.09
N ALA A 135 -3.09 22.69 -2.74
CA ALA A 135 -2.50 23.95 -2.31
C ALA A 135 -2.33 24.99 -3.44
N GLY A 136 -2.46 24.55 -4.70
CA GLY A 136 -2.35 25.33 -5.93
C GLY A 136 -2.78 24.46 -7.12
N PRO A 137 -2.77 24.98 -8.35
CA PRO A 137 -3.20 24.22 -9.53
C PRO A 137 -2.37 22.93 -9.67
N PRO A 138 -3.00 21.74 -9.51
CA PRO A 138 -2.24 20.49 -9.55
C PRO A 138 -1.86 20.13 -10.98
N ARG A 139 -0.94 19.17 -11.12
CA ARG A 139 -0.59 18.57 -12.39
C ARG A 139 -1.62 17.53 -12.79
N LEU A 140 -2.13 17.60 -14.02
CA LEU A 140 -2.92 16.53 -14.62
C LEU A 140 -1.98 15.45 -15.17
N LEU A 141 -2.11 14.23 -14.66
CA LEU A 141 -1.31 13.08 -15.10
C LEU A 141 -2.07 12.21 -16.10
N TRP A 142 -3.35 11.98 -15.85
CA TRP A 142 -4.16 11.14 -16.71
C TRP A 142 -5.65 11.42 -16.48
N ALA A 143 -6.46 11.35 -17.55
CA ALA A 143 -7.90 11.33 -17.45
C ALA A 143 -8.50 10.46 -18.55
N GLY A 144 -9.26 9.45 -18.19
CA GLY A 144 -9.78 8.48 -19.13
C GLY A 144 -10.85 7.56 -18.57
N HIS A 145 -11.45 6.78 -19.48
CA HIS A 145 -12.45 5.79 -19.15
C HIS A 145 -11.78 4.43 -18.91
N THR A 146 -12.00 3.82 -17.75
CA THR A 146 -11.51 2.48 -17.49
C THR A 146 -12.34 1.78 -16.41
N ALA A 147 -12.51 0.47 -16.53
CA ALA A 147 -13.32 -0.33 -15.59
C ALA A 147 -14.78 0.15 -15.40
N GLY A 148 -15.37 0.82 -16.40
CA GLY A 148 -16.71 1.39 -16.28
C GLY A 148 -16.79 2.72 -15.51
N ALA A 149 -15.64 3.32 -15.17
CA ALA A 149 -15.54 4.59 -14.48
C ALA A 149 -14.75 5.61 -15.30
N ASP A 150 -15.11 6.89 -15.15
CA ASP A 150 -14.29 8.01 -15.60
C ASP A 150 -13.37 8.39 -14.45
N ILE A 151 -12.06 8.37 -14.72
CA ILE A 151 -11.04 8.47 -13.70
C ILE A 151 -10.09 9.60 -14.05
N VAL A 152 -9.69 10.37 -13.04
CA VAL A 152 -8.73 11.48 -13.15
C VAL A 152 -7.61 11.28 -12.14
N LEU A 153 -6.37 11.42 -12.59
CA LEU A 153 -5.17 11.39 -11.75
C LEU A 153 -4.50 12.77 -11.71
N PHE A 154 -4.32 13.28 -10.50
CA PHE A 154 -3.61 14.52 -10.22
C PHE A 154 -2.36 14.28 -9.38
N TYR A 155 -1.39 15.20 -9.50
CA TYR A 155 -0.22 15.27 -8.63
C TYR A 155 0.04 16.71 -8.20
N ASP A 156 0.15 16.96 -6.89
CA ASP A 156 0.39 18.31 -6.33
C ASP A 156 1.84 18.54 -5.85
N GLY A 157 2.76 17.60 -6.13
CA GLY A 157 4.13 17.63 -5.62
C GLY A 157 4.34 16.81 -4.35
N LEU A 158 3.28 16.48 -3.62
CA LEU A 158 3.33 15.69 -2.38
C LEU A 158 2.46 14.44 -2.45
N ARG A 159 1.35 14.50 -3.16
CA ARG A 159 0.30 13.47 -3.20
C ARG A 159 -0.06 13.14 -4.64
N LEU A 160 -0.26 11.85 -4.88
CA LEU A 160 -1.00 11.38 -6.04
C LEU A 160 -2.48 11.25 -5.61
N VAL A 161 -3.38 11.83 -6.38
CA VAL A 161 -4.82 11.83 -6.11
C VAL A 161 -5.57 11.23 -7.27
N ARG A 162 -6.43 10.25 -6.98
CA ARG A 162 -7.32 9.61 -7.93
C ARG A 162 -8.75 9.99 -7.62
N TYR A 163 -9.42 10.60 -8.59
CA TYR A 163 -10.87 10.74 -8.60
C TYR A 163 -11.46 9.69 -9.54
N ALA A 164 -12.56 9.06 -9.14
CA ALA A 164 -13.32 8.14 -9.99
C ALA A 164 -14.82 8.38 -9.83
N GLU A 165 -15.55 8.45 -10.93
CA GLU A 165 -17.01 8.46 -10.95
C GLU A 165 -17.53 7.45 -11.97
N ALA A 166 -18.78 7.02 -11.82
CA ALA A 166 -19.40 6.16 -12.82
C ALA A 166 -19.43 6.87 -14.18
N ALA A 167 -19.06 6.16 -15.24
CA ALA A 167 -19.05 6.74 -16.57
C ALA A 167 -20.47 6.93 -17.13
N GLY A 168 -20.68 8.03 -17.85
CA GLY A 168 -21.96 8.31 -18.53
C GLY A 168 -23.14 8.41 -17.56
N ASP A 169 -24.19 7.63 -17.81
CA ASP A 169 -25.39 7.50 -16.96
C ASP A 169 -25.25 6.36 -15.93
N GLY A 170 -24.04 5.83 -15.75
CA GLY A 170 -23.74 4.82 -14.76
C GLY A 170 -24.09 5.27 -13.34
N PHE A 171 -24.49 4.30 -12.51
CA PHE A 171 -24.82 4.54 -11.12
C PHE A 171 -23.67 4.12 -10.21
N GLY A 172 -23.24 5.04 -9.35
CA GLY A 172 -22.34 4.78 -8.25
C GLY A 172 -21.82 6.10 -7.67
N ASP A 173 -21.49 6.05 -6.38
CA ASP A 173 -20.98 7.22 -5.70
C ASP A 173 -19.51 7.48 -6.09
N PRO A 174 -19.09 8.76 -6.25
CA PRO A 174 -17.71 9.07 -6.59
C PRO A 174 -16.73 8.61 -5.51
N ALA A 175 -15.52 8.25 -5.92
CA ALA A 175 -14.42 7.92 -5.03
C ALA A 175 -13.25 8.90 -5.20
N LEU A 176 -12.59 9.22 -4.10
CA LEU A 176 -11.40 10.03 -4.02
C LEU A 176 -10.35 9.30 -3.19
N ASP A 177 -9.26 8.89 -3.82
CA ASP A 177 -8.14 8.20 -3.16
C ASP A 177 -6.92 9.11 -3.14
N LEU A 178 -6.32 9.30 -1.97
CA LEU A 178 -5.10 10.10 -1.78
C LEU A 178 -3.96 9.23 -1.27
N VAL A 179 -2.82 9.28 -1.96
CA VAL A 179 -1.61 8.60 -1.50
C VAL A 179 -0.43 9.57 -1.46
N ARG A 180 0.42 9.40 -0.45
CA ARG A 180 1.70 10.10 -0.36
C ARG A 180 2.61 9.68 -1.52
N ALA A 181 3.25 10.65 -2.15
CA ALA A 181 4.21 10.47 -3.25
C ALA A 181 5.37 11.48 -3.13
N ASP A 182 5.61 12.00 -1.92
CA ASP A 182 6.72 12.90 -1.63
C ASP A 182 8.05 12.18 -1.83
N GLY A 183 8.96 12.82 -2.58
CA GLY A 183 10.29 12.26 -2.86
C GLY A 183 10.29 11.03 -3.78
N ILE A 184 9.19 10.72 -4.47
CA ILE A 184 9.12 9.59 -5.40
C ILE A 184 10.21 9.66 -6.49
N ASP A 185 10.84 8.54 -6.78
CA ASP A 185 11.90 8.40 -7.78
C ASP A 185 11.41 7.67 -9.05
N GLU A 186 12.32 7.40 -9.97
CA GLU A 186 12.00 6.76 -11.26
C GLU A 186 11.38 5.37 -11.10
N ALA A 187 11.81 4.60 -10.08
CA ALA A 187 11.23 3.30 -9.78
C ALA A 187 9.83 3.45 -9.17
N GLY A 188 9.68 4.28 -8.13
CA GLY A 188 8.39 4.49 -7.49
C GLY A 188 7.32 5.09 -8.41
N ALA A 189 7.73 5.91 -9.39
CA ALA A 189 6.84 6.52 -10.37
C ALA A 189 6.61 5.66 -11.62
N ALA A 190 7.10 4.42 -11.69
CA ALA A 190 7.02 3.62 -12.91
C ALA A 190 5.61 3.09 -13.24
N VAL A 191 4.79 2.84 -12.21
CA VAL A 191 3.47 2.23 -12.36
C VAL A 191 2.49 2.68 -11.27
N VAL A 192 1.23 2.89 -11.63
CA VAL A 192 0.14 3.35 -10.76
C VAL A 192 -1.07 2.46 -10.94
N ALA A 193 -1.69 1.98 -9.87
CA ALA A 193 -2.98 1.30 -9.93
C ALA A 193 -4.10 2.33 -10.14
N VAL A 194 -4.88 2.20 -11.21
CA VAL A 194 -5.94 3.14 -11.58
C VAL A 194 -7.35 2.58 -11.39
N ALA A 195 -7.51 1.27 -11.36
CA ALA A 195 -8.79 0.65 -11.05
C ALA A 195 -8.61 -0.77 -10.52
N ARG A 196 -9.52 -1.18 -9.63
CA ARG A 196 -9.64 -2.53 -9.11
C ARG A 196 -11.06 -3.02 -9.33
N THR A 197 -11.20 -4.17 -9.98
CA THR A 197 -12.52 -4.77 -10.29
C THR A 197 -12.38 -6.28 -10.36
N ASP A 198 -13.22 -7.00 -9.61
CA ASP A 198 -13.36 -8.46 -9.66
C ASP A 198 -12.02 -9.23 -9.53
N GLY A 199 -11.17 -8.84 -8.59
CA GLY A 199 -9.86 -9.48 -8.40
C GLY A 199 -8.79 -9.07 -9.41
N ASN A 200 -9.10 -8.13 -10.31
CA ASN A 200 -8.19 -7.59 -11.31
C ASN A 200 -7.79 -6.15 -10.99
N VAL A 201 -6.59 -5.78 -11.44
CA VAL A 201 -6.04 -4.44 -11.37
C VAL A 201 -5.77 -3.94 -12.78
N ARG A 202 -6.09 -2.68 -13.02
CA ARG A 202 -5.62 -1.92 -14.17
C ARG A 202 -4.55 -0.97 -13.71
N TYR A 203 -3.43 -0.95 -14.42
CA TYR A 203 -2.33 -0.07 -14.14
C TYR A 203 -2.18 1.00 -15.22
N LEU A 204 -1.61 2.13 -14.85
CA LEU A 204 -1.06 3.14 -15.73
C LEU A 204 0.46 3.15 -15.58
N THR A 205 1.16 3.09 -16.71
CA THR A 205 2.63 3.07 -16.75
C THR A 205 3.20 4.46 -16.98
N ALA A 206 4.42 4.68 -16.51
CA ALA A 206 5.19 5.87 -16.85
C ALA A 206 5.57 5.90 -18.34
N PRO A 207 5.80 7.09 -18.94
CA PRO A 207 6.13 7.19 -20.36
C PRO A 207 7.49 6.56 -20.73
N TRP A 208 8.39 6.36 -19.77
CA TRP A 208 9.67 5.68 -19.96
C TRP A 208 9.59 4.14 -19.83
N VAL A 209 8.40 3.57 -19.63
CA VAL A 209 8.20 2.12 -19.58
C VAL A 209 8.15 1.55 -20.99
N LYS A 210 9.02 0.59 -21.29
CA LYS A 210 9.05 -0.11 -22.59
C LYS A 210 8.16 -1.34 -22.63
N SER A 211 8.05 -2.06 -21.51
CA SER A 211 7.24 -3.26 -21.44
C SER A 211 6.77 -3.54 -20.02
N VAL A 212 5.63 -4.23 -19.92
CA VAL A 212 5.07 -4.70 -18.65
C VAL A 212 4.71 -6.17 -18.77
N ALA A 213 4.92 -6.91 -17.70
CA ALA A 213 4.52 -8.31 -17.58
C ALA A 213 4.02 -8.60 -16.16
N GLN A 214 3.24 -9.67 -15.99
CA GLN A 214 2.92 -10.22 -14.67
C GLN A 214 3.85 -11.39 -14.36
N ARG A 215 4.32 -11.46 -13.11
CA ARG A 215 5.19 -12.54 -12.64
C ARG A 215 4.70 -13.08 -11.31
N ASP A 216 4.59 -14.40 -11.21
CA ASP A 216 4.31 -15.07 -9.94
C ASP A 216 5.61 -15.24 -9.14
N LEU A 217 5.74 -14.52 -8.02
CA LEU A 217 6.91 -14.53 -7.15
C LEU A 217 7.10 -15.87 -6.43
N ARG A 218 6.04 -16.67 -6.29
CA ARG A 218 6.07 -18.01 -5.68
C ARG A 218 6.78 -19.05 -6.55
N VAL A 219 6.83 -18.84 -7.87
CA VAL A 219 7.38 -19.79 -8.84
C VAL A 219 8.46 -19.11 -9.68
N PRO A 220 9.67 -18.92 -9.13
CA PRO A 220 10.67 -18.02 -9.68
C PRO A 220 11.15 -18.43 -11.09
N GLN A 221 11.11 -19.71 -11.44
CA GLN A 221 11.49 -20.21 -12.78
C GLN A 221 10.42 -19.93 -13.85
N ARG A 222 9.16 -19.72 -13.46
CA ARG A 222 8.06 -19.50 -14.42
C ARG A 222 8.33 -18.21 -15.20
N ALA A 223 8.15 -18.25 -16.52
CA ALA A 223 8.25 -17.05 -17.34
C ALA A 223 7.17 -16.03 -16.94
N SER A 224 7.47 -14.74 -17.10
CA SER A 224 6.48 -13.68 -16.91
C SER A 224 5.51 -13.64 -18.09
N THR A 225 4.26 -13.29 -17.83
CA THR A 225 3.23 -13.11 -18.87
C THR A 225 3.24 -11.66 -19.33
N PRO A 226 3.65 -11.35 -20.57
CA PRO A 226 3.68 -9.97 -21.06
C PRO A 226 2.26 -9.42 -21.26
N PHE A 227 2.12 -8.10 -21.11
CA PHE A 227 0.90 -7.37 -21.45
C PHE A 227 1.20 -6.25 -22.44
N THR A 228 0.24 -6.00 -23.33
CA THR A 228 0.28 -4.86 -24.24
C THR A 228 -0.13 -3.60 -23.49
N THR A 229 0.65 -2.54 -23.62
CA THR A 229 0.31 -1.22 -23.11
C THR A 229 -0.55 -0.49 -24.15
N GLU A 230 -1.69 0.02 -23.72
CA GLU A 230 -2.60 0.81 -24.54
C GLU A 230 -1.99 2.18 -24.88
N ARG A 231 -2.56 2.87 -25.87
CA ARG A 231 -2.02 4.18 -26.32
C ARG A 231 -1.98 5.25 -25.23
N ASP A 232 -2.84 5.16 -24.23
CA ASP A 232 -2.87 6.10 -23.11
C ASP A 232 -1.95 5.68 -21.94
N GLY A 233 -1.23 4.56 -22.08
CA GLY A 233 -0.32 4.01 -21.07
C GLY A 233 -0.99 3.01 -20.12
N THR A 234 -2.28 2.73 -20.27
CA THR A 234 -2.97 1.75 -19.42
C THR A 234 -2.63 0.31 -19.80
N VAL A 235 -2.66 -0.59 -18.82
CA VAL A 235 -2.32 -2.01 -19.01
C VAL A 235 -3.27 -2.87 -18.17
N TRP A 236 -3.84 -3.92 -18.77
CA TRP A 236 -4.85 -4.76 -18.13
C TRP A 236 -5.02 -6.12 -18.84
N PRO A 237 -5.71 -7.10 -18.22
CA PRO A 237 -6.01 -7.21 -16.79
C PRO A 237 -4.87 -7.88 -16.02
N PHE A 238 -4.46 -7.30 -14.88
CA PHE A 238 -3.55 -7.96 -13.93
C PHE A 238 -4.33 -8.65 -12.84
N GLN A 239 -3.94 -9.87 -12.48
CA GLN A 239 -4.50 -10.57 -11.34
C GLN A 239 -3.95 -9.98 -10.04
N GLN A 240 -4.82 -9.66 -9.08
CA GLN A 240 -4.38 -9.20 -7.75
C GLN A 240 -3.52 -10.28 -7.05
N PRO A 241 -2.56 -9.88 -6.19
CA PRO A 241 -1.78 -10.84 -5.42
C PRO A 241 -2.62 -11.57 -4.37
N GLY A 242 -2.22 -12.80 -4.01
CA GLY A 242 -2.55 -13.40 -2.71
C GLY A 242 -4.03 -13.70 -2.40
N ARG A 243 -4.95 -13.68 -3.38
CA ARG A 243 -6.39 -13.92 -3.12
C ARG A 243 -6.76 -15.36 -2.75
N THR A 244 -5.86 -16.32 -2.84
CA THR A 244 -6.13 -17.72 -2.49
C THR A 244 -5.37 -18.11 -1.21
N PRO A 245 -6.02 -18.08 -0.04
CA PRO A 245 -5.45 -18.65 1.18
C PRO A 245 -5.07 -20.10 0.94
N ALA A 246 -3.83 -20.47 1.26
CA ALA A 246 -3.43 -21.86 1.29
C ALA A 246 -3.89 -22.52 2.61
N PRO A 247 -4.14 -23.84 2.65
CA PRO A 247 -4.60 -24.55 3.85
C PRO A 247 -3.69 -24.39 5.09
N ASP A 248 -2.43 -24.01 4.88
CA ASP A 248 -1.40 -23.79 5.89
C ASP A 248 -1.27 -22.31 6.31
N GLY A 249 -2.18 -21.44 5.88
CA GLY A 249 -2.13 -20.00 6.14
C GLY A 249 -1.17 -19.23 5.23
N GLY A 250 -0.57 -19.88 4.24
CA GLY A 250 0.27 -19.25 3.21
C GLY A 250 -0.53 -18.77 1.99
N CYS A 251 0.18 -18.58 0.88
CA CYS A 251 -0.37 -18.24 -0.42
C CYS A 251 0.13 -19.22 -1.48
N THR A 252 -0.74 -19.61 -2.41
CA THR A 252 -0.36 -20.50 -3.53
C THR A 252 0.32 -19.73 -4.67
N THR A 253 -0.07 -18.47 -4.86
CA THR A 253 0.49 -17.54 -5.85
C THR A 253 0.70 -16.16 -5.23
N TRP A 254 1.68 -15.42 -5.74
CA TRP A 254 1.84 -14.00 -5.45
C TRP A 254 2.24 -13.25 -6.73
N ASN A 255 1.25 -12.69 -7.41
CA ASN A 255 1.48 -11.97 -8.66
C ASN A 255 2.12 -10.60 -8.40
N THR A 256 3.11 -10.26 -9.21
CA THR A 256 3.83 -8.98 -9.20
C THR A 256 3.74 -8.36 -10.59
N VAL A 257 3.82 -7.03 -10.65
CA VAL A 257 4.00 -6.30 -11.90
C VAL A 257 5.49 -6.20 -12.18
N GLN A 258 5.94 -6.70 -13.32
CA GLN A 258 7.28 -6.51 -13.82
C GLN A 258 7.25 -5.38 -14.85
N VAL A 259 8.04 -4.34 -14.63
CA VAL A 259 8.19 -3.20 -15.54
C VAL A 259 9.62 -3.18 -16.05
N THR A 260 9.81 -3.02 -17.37
CA THR A 260 11.12 -2.79 -17.97
C THR A 260 11.20 -1.36 -18.48
N GLY A 261 12.14 -0.57 -17.94
CA GLY A 261 12.33 0.83 -18.30
C GLY A 261 13.10 1.01 -19.61
N VAL A 262 13.27 2.26 -20.04
CA VAL A 262 14.13 2.60 -21.19
C VAL A 262 15.59 2.20 -21.00
N ASP A 263 16.04 2.13 -19.74
CA ASP A 263 17.35 1.65 -19.30
C ASP A 263 17.56 0.14 -19.51
N GLY A 264 16.49 -0.61 -19.80
CA GLY A 264 16.52 -2.05 -20.03
C GLY A 264 16.48 -2.89 -18.75
N HIS A 265 16.44 -2.26 -17.57
CA HIS A 265 16.36 -2.98 -16.30
C HIS A 265 14.92 -3.34 -15.96
N ALA A 266 14.72 -4.60 -15.57
CA ALA A 266 13.44 -5.09 -15.08
C ALA A 266 13.32 -4.82 -13.58
N ARG A 267 12.17 -4.28 -13.17
CA ARG A 267 11.84 -3.99 -11.77
C ARG A 267 10.53 -4.66 -11.41
N LEU A 268 10.45 -5.25 -10.22
CA LEU A 268 9.24 -5.91 -9.73
C LEU A 268 8.50 -5.02 -8.74
N TYR A 269 7.18 -5.03 -8.82
CA TYR A 269 6.30 -4.30 -7.92
C TYR A 269 5.23 -5.23 -7.36
N SER A 270 5.00 -5.13 -6.06
CA SER A 270 3.89 -5.82 -5.41
C SER A 270 2.75 -4.85 -5.16
N ASP A 271 1.56 -5.25 -5.58
CA ASP A 271 0.35 -4.53 -5.21
C ASP A 271 -0.04 -4.86 -3.77
N LEU A 272 -0.05 -3.84 -2.90
CA LEU A 272 -0.40 -3.97 -1.48
C LEU A 272 -1.68 -3.20 -1.13
N GLY A 273 -2.51 -2.88 -2.14
CA GLY A 273 -3.81 -2.23 -1.97
C GLY A 273 -3.81 -0.72 -2.18
N ASP A 274 -2.67 -0.05 -2.05
CA ASP A 274 -2.52 1.39 -2.34
C ASP A 274 -2.48 1.68 -3.87
N LEU A 275 -2.56 2.95 -4.27
CA LEU A 275 -2.42 3.38 -5.68
C LEU A 275 -1.00 3.20 -6.21
N LEU A 276 0.01 3.21 -5.35
CA LEU A 276 1.43 3.05 -5.69
C LEU A 276 1.89 1.65 -5.26
N PRO A 277 2.07 0.70 -6.20
CA PRO A 277 2.64 -0.60 -5.90
C PRO A 277 4.04 -0.49 -5.29
N ALA A 278 4.35 -1.37 -4.33
CA ALA A 278 5.63 -1.37 -3.63
C ALA A 278 6.74 -1.96 -4.49
N HIS A 279 7.82 -1.21 -4.70
CA HIS A 279 9.01 -1.70 -5.42
C HIS A 279 9.72 -2.80 -4.62
N LEU A 280 9.93 -3.95 -5.25
CA LEU A 280 10.60 -5.10 -4.65
C LEU A 280 12.08 -5.10 -5.02
N THR A 281 12.94 -5.19 -4.00
CA THR A 281 14.39 -5.21 -4.12
C THR A 281 15.01 -6.35 -3.32
N THR A 282 16.27 -6.70 -3.56
CA THR A 282 16.94 -7.76 -2.81
C THR A 282 18.37 -7.41 -2.43
N GLY A 283 18.91 -8.09 -1.42
CA GLY A 283 20.30 -7.94 -1.01
C GLY A 283 20.49 -6.95 0.13
N SER A 284 21.72 -6.45 0.29
CA SER A 284 22.10 -5.65 1.46
C SER A 284 21.19 -4.42 1.62
N PRO A 285 20.70 -4.11 2.83
CA PRO A 285 19.87 -2.93 3.08
C PRO A 285 20.53 -1.58 2.72
N THR A 286 21.86 -1.54 2.64
CA THR A 286 22.62 -0.33 2.27
C THR A 286 22.78 -0.12 0.78
N ALA A 287 22.57 -1.17 -0.02
CA ALA A 287 22.69 -1.15 -1.47
C ALA A 287 21.78 -2.24 -2.07
N PRO A 288 20.45 -2.09 -1.95
CA PRO A 288 19.52 -3.07 -2.48
C PRO A 288 19.62 -3.11 -4.01
N GLY A 289 19.59 -4.32 -4.57
CA GLY A 289 19.57 -4.59 -6.00
C GLY A 289 18.16 -4.91 -6.51
N GLU A 290 18.00 -4.93 -7.82
CA GLU A 290 16.75 -5.30 -8.48
C GLU A 290 16.49 -6.81 -8.42
N VAL A 291 15.23 -7.20 -8.58
CA VAL A 291 14.80 -8.61 -8.66
C VAL A 291 14.59 -8.99 -10.12
N ASP A 292 15.68 -9.02 -10.89
CA ASP A 292 15.67 -9.13 -12.36
C ASP A 292 16.21 -10.47 -12.89
N ASP A 293 17.00 -11.19 -12.09
CA ASP A 293 17.58 -12.48 -12.46
C ASP A 293 16.90 -13.67 -11.76
N LEU A 294 17.32 -14.91 -12.08
CA LEU A 294 16.74 -16.10 -11.44
C LEU A 294 17.17 -16.25 -9.97
N ALA A 295 18.37 -15.79 -9.61
CA ALA A 295 18.92 -15.95 -8.27
C ALA A 295 18.16 -15.09 -7.26
N SER A 296 17.98 -13.81 -7.56
CA SER A 296 17.16 -12.84 -6.81
C SER A 296 15.72 -13.32 -6.66
N ARG A 297 15.08 -13.76 -7.74
CA ARG A 297 13.72 -14.35 -7.70
C ARG A 297 13.66 -15.58 -6.79
N THR A 298 14.67 -16.44 -6.83
CA THR A 298 14.73 -17.66 -5.99
C THR A 298 14.95 -17.32 -4.52
N ALA A 299 15.71 -16.27 -4.22
CA ALA A 299 15.90 -15.77 -2.87
C ALA A 299 14.61 -15.17 -2.30
N TRP A 300 13.81 -14.49 -3.13
CA TRP A 300 12.54 -13.85 -2.76
C TRP A 300 11.38 -14.82 -2.54
N ALA A 301 11.28 -15.88 -3.34
CA ALA A 301 10.12 -16.77 -3.36
C ALA A 301 9.61 -17.20 -1.96
N PRO A 302 10.46 -17.58 -0.98
CA PRO A 302 10.01 -18.02 0.34
C PRO A 302 9.28 -16.95 1.16
N SER A 303 9.59 -15.67 0.94
CA SER A 303 9.02 -14.52 1.64
C SER A 303 7.82 -13.92 0.91
N ALA A 304 7.49 -14.43 -0.29
CA ALA A 304 6.45 -13.85 -1.14
C ALA A 304 5.09 -13.71 -0.42
N CYS A 305 4.68 -14.71 0.36
CA CYS A 305 3.39 -14.65 1.07
C CYS A 305 3.41 -13.70 2.27
N SER A 306 4.59 -13.41 2.83
CA SER A 306 4.74 -12.47 3.94
C SER A 306 4.44 -11.03 3.53
N LEU A 307 4.44 -10.72 2.22
CA LEU A 307 4.02 -9.43 1.68
C LEU A 307 2.59 -9.04 2.06
N VAL A 308 1.72 -10.00 2.42
CA VAL A 308 0.38 -9.72 2.97
C VAL A 308 0.42 -8.80 4.19
N ALA A 309 1.51 -8.86 4.99
CA ALA A 309 1.68 -8.01 6.18
C ALA A 309 1.84 -6.52 5.83
N GLY A 310 2.11 -6.19 4.57
CA GLY A 310 2.25 -4.84 4.05
C GLY A 310 0.93 -4.22 3.55
N GLN A 311 -0.15 -4.99 3.46
CA GLN A 311 -1.41 -4.52 2.85
C GLN A 311 -2.01 -3.32 3.59
N GLY A 312 -2.38 -2.27 2.84
CA GLY A 312 -3.01 -1.05 3.36
C GLY A 312 -2.13 -0.17 4.24
N ARG A 313 -0.80 -0.37 4.22
CA ARG A 313 0.14 0.34 5.10
C ARG A 313 0.90 1.49 4.43
N GLY A 314 0.68 1.77 3.15
CA GLY A 314 1.43 2.79 2.43
C GLY A 314 2.87 2.40 2.13
N VAL A 315 3.10 1.10 1.90
CA VAL A 315 4.44 0.56 1.62
C VAL A 315 4.90 1.07 0.26
N ARG A 316 6.04 1.76 0.23
CA ARG A 316 6.66 2.26 -1.00
C ARG A 316 7.67 1.27 -1.59
N ALA A 317 8.33 0.51 -0.73
CA ALA A 317 9.36 -0.43 -1.12
C ALA A 317 9.44 -1.59 -0.13
N VAL A 318 9.80 -2.77 -0.63
CA VAL A 318 10.13 -3.94 0.18
C VAL A 318 11.47 -4.49 -0.26
N ASN A 319 12.40 -4.63 0.68
CA ASN A 319 13.68 -5.31 0.45
C ASN A 319 13.68 -6.67 1.14
N SER A 320 14.16 -7.71 0.47
CA SER A 320 14.42 -9.02 1.09
C SER A 320 15.91 -9.36 1.03
N TRP A 321 16.52 -9.53 2.21
CA TRP A 321 17.94 -9.78 2.37
C TRP A 321 18.20 -11.12 3.06
N SER A 322 18.82 -12.07 2.35
CA SER A 322 19.36 -13.26 3.01
C SER A 322 20.65 -12.92 3.75
N TYR A 323 20.58 -12.89 5.08
CA TYR A 323 21.67 -12.40 5.92
C TYR A 323 22.49 -13.52 6.58
N ALA A 324 21.94 -14.74 6.69
CA ALA A 324 22.65 -15.86 7.31
C ALA A 324 22.20 -17.23 6.78
N SER A 325 23.07 -18.21 6.98
CA SER A 325 22.81 -19.62 6.70
C SER A 325 23.33 -20.46 7.85
N GLN A 326 22.53 -21.42 8.30
CA GLN A 326 22.78 -22.11 9.55
C GLN A 326 22.65 -23.63 9.33
N PRO A 327 23.74 -24.40 9.48
CA PRO A 327 23.66 -25.85 9.59
C PRO A 327 22.73 -26.20 10.76
N LEU A 328 21.78 -27.09 10.51
CA LEU A 328 20.85 -27.52 11.53
C LEU A 328 21.45 -28.66 12.36
N PRO A 329 21.09 -28.75 13.65
CA PRO A 329 21.45 -29.89 14.50
C PRO A 329 21.08 -31.22 13.85
N GLU A 330 21.75 -32.29 14.29
CA GLU A 330 21.49 -33.67 13.86
C GLU A 330 21.67 -33.89 12.35
N GLY A 331 22.43 -33.03 11.67
CA GLY A 331 22.66 -33.14 10.23
C GLY A 331 21.42 -32.88 9.38
N ALA A 332 20.40 -32.18 9.92
CA ALA A 332 19.12 -31.95 9.26
C ALA A 332 19.15 -30.94 8.10
N GLY A 333 20.33 -30.69 7.51
CA GLY A 333 20.55 -29.77 6.40
C GLY A 333 20.96 -28.36 6.83
N THR A 334 20.76 -27.37 5.96
CA THR A 334 21.11 -25.97 6.20
C THR A 334 19.90 -25.07 6.05
N ALA A 335 19.50 -24.42 7.12
CA ALA A 335 18.49 -23.39 7.07
C ALA A 335 19.04 -22.07 6.50
N ARG A 336 18.14 -21.27 5.95
CA ARG A 336 18.42 -19.92 5.49
C ARG A 336 17.64 -18.92 6.32
N TRP A 337 18.28 -17.81 6.64
CA TRP A 337 17.65 -16.68 7.29
C TRP A 337 17.58 -15.50 6.32
N ALA A 338 16.42 -14.88 6.29
CA ALA A 338 16.16 -13.69 5.51
C ALA A 338 15.52 -12.62 6.37
N CYS A 339 15.71 -11.38 5.97
CA CYS A 339 15.01 -10.27 6.56
C CYS A 339 14.25 -9.54 5.45
N THR A 340 12.94 -9.43 5.63
CA THR A 340 12.05 -8.69 4.73
C THR A 340 11.65 -7.40 5.42
N ARG A 341 12.05 -6.27 4.85
CA ARG A 341 11.77 -4.92 5.36
C ARG A 341 10.82 -4.19 4.42
N MET A 342 9.70 -3.73 4.95
CA MET A 342 8.69 -2.92 4.28
C MET A 342 8.82 -1.47 4.75
N ASP A 343 9.26 -0.58 3.86
CA ASP A 343 9.34 0.85 4.12
C ASP A 343 8.12 1.57 3.55
N THR A 344 7.62 2.57 4.27
CA THR A 344 6.44 3.34 3.87
C THR A 344 6.81 4.73 3.34
N TRP A 345 5.87 5.39 2.68
CA TRP A 345 6.00 6.80 2.28
C TRP A 345 6.17 7.76 3.45
N ARG A 346 5.58 7.47 4.61
CA ARG A 346 5.61 8.39 5.77
C ARG A 346 6.90 8.34 6.60
N GLY A 347 7.86 7.48 6.24
CA GLY A 347 9.10 7.26 6.98
C GLY A 347 8.96 6.47 8.28
N GLY A 348 7.81 6.55 8.96
CA GLY A 348 7.37 5.63 10.02
C GLY A 348 6.41 4.55 9.51
N GLY A 349 5.90 3.67 10.37
CA GLY A 349 5.08 2.51 10.01
C GLY A 349 5.85 1.35 9.38
N THR A 350 7.18 1.39 9.39
CA THR A 350 8.03 0.36 8.78
C THR A 350 7.79 -0.98 9.47
N LEU A 351 7.81 -2.07 8.71
CA LEU A 351 7.65 -3.42 9.23
C LEU A 351 8.82 -4.27 8.79
N THR A 352 9.48 -4.91 9.75
CA THR A 352 10.59 -5.83 9.49
C THR A 352 10.21 -7.22 9.97
N LEU A 353 10.39 -8.21 9.11
CA LEU A 353 10.16 -9.63 9.39
C LEU A 353 11.49 -10.36 9.23
N ALA A 354 11.99 -10.95 10.31
CA ALA A 354 13.08 -11.91 10.22
C ALA A 354 12.47 -13.30 10.04
N GLU A 355 12.85 -13.95 8.96
CA GLU A 355 12.26 -15.20 8.49
C GLU A 355 13.30 -16.30 8.47
N TYR A 356 12.89 -17.47 8.92
CA TYR A 356 13.66 -18.70 8.95
C TYR A 356 13.06 -19.70 7.97
N ARG A 357 13.88 -20.21 7.05
CA ARG A 357 13.47 -21.28 6.12
C ARG A 357 14.26 -22.54 6.40
N ALA A 358 13.56 -23.56 6.91
CA ALA A 358 14.10 -24.90 7.06
C ALA A 358 14.35 -25.58 5.68
N PRO A 359 15.32 -26.50 5.58
CA PRO A 359 15.54 -27.32 4.39
C PRO A 359 14.26 -28.02 3.92
N GLY A 360 14.01 -28.00 2.60
CA GLY A 360 12.83 -28.65 2.01
C GLY A 360 11.51 -27.89 2.19
N HIS A 361 11.48 -26.79 2.95
CA HIS A 361 10.26 -25.98 3.12
C HIS A 361 10.19 -24.85 2.07
N PRO A 362 9.03 -24.68 1.39
CA PRO A 362 8.88 -23.71 0.31
C PRO A 362 8.66 -22.26 0.77
N LEU A 363 8.36 -22.06 2.06
CA LEU A 363 8.08 -20.78 2.70
C LEU A 363 9.02 -20.56 3.89
N GLY A 364 9.33 -19.29 4.15
CA GLY A 364 9.93 -18.88 5.42
C GLY A 364 8.87 -18.81 6.52
N ALA A 365 9.23 -19.23 7.72
CA ALA A 365 8.46 -18.96 8.93
C ALA A 365 8.96 -17.66 9.57
N VAL A 366 8.05 -16.79 9.99
CA VAL A 366 8.42 -15.56 10.72
C VAL A 366 8.97 -15.95 12.09
N ALA A 367 10.25 -15.68 12.31
CA ALA A 367 10.95 -15.94 13.57
C ALA A 367 10.90 -14.73 14.51
N ALA A 368 10.94 -13.52 13.95
CA ALA A 368 10.79 -12.28 14.69
C ALA A 368 10.16 -11.19 13.83
N GLN A 369 9.53 -10.22 14.49
CA GLN A 369 8.92 -9.06 13.85
C GLN A 369 9.23 -7.80 14.64
N ALA A 370 9.49 -6.70 13.93
CA ALA A 370 9.64 -5.38 14.52
C ALA A 370 8.89 -4.33 13.69
N ALA A 371 8.08 -3.52 14.37
CA ALA A 371 7.47 -2.32 13.79
C ALA A 371 8.31 -1.09 14.17
N ASP A 372 8.38 -0.10 13.27
CA ASP A 372 9.07 1.18 13.52
C ASP A 372 10.55 1.04 13.96
N SER A 373 11.20 -0.05 13.52
CA SER A 373 12.62 -0.32 13.80
C SER A 373 13.52 0.14 12.66
N ALA A 374 14.76 0.52 12.99
CA ALA A 374 15.81 0.79 12.03
C ALA A 374 16.51 -0.49 11.52
N SER A 375 16.38 -1.62 12.24
CA SER A 375 16.98 -2.91 11.88
C SER A 375 16.65 -3.32 10.45
N CYS A 376 17.58 -4.04 9.81
CA CYS A 376 17.44 -4.48 8.42
C CYS A 376 17.22 -3.33 7.42
N GLY A 377 17.53 -2.10 7.83
CA GLY A 377 17.39 -0.89 7.02
C GLY A 377 18.75 -0.27 6.70
N PRO A 378 18.78 0.73 5.81
CA PRO A 378 20.03 1.39 5.41
C PRO A 378 20.76 2.08 6.57
N ARG A 379 20.05 2.45 7.65
CA ARG A 379 20.63 3.09 8.84
C ARG A 379 21.14 2.11 9.89
N GLN A 380 20.55 0.93 9.98
CA GLN A 380 20.97 -0.13 10.90
C GLN A 380 20.77 -1.47 10.17
N PRO A 381 21.74 -1.88 9.34
CA PRO A 381 21.58 -3.09 8.54
C PRO A 381 21.52 -4.35 9.42
N ASP A 382 22.05 -4.31 10.63
CA ASP A 382 22.18 -5.51 11.47
C ASP A 382 20.84 -6.09 11.93
N VAL A 383 20.79 -7.43 11.91
CA VAL A 383 19.63 -8.24 12.27
C VAL A 383 20.08 -9.40 13.14
N LEU A 384 19.30 -9.69 14.18
CA LEU A 384 19.41 -10.89 14.99
C LEU A 384 18.00 -11.44 15.19
N ALA A 385 17.81 -12.73 14.92
CA ALA A 385 16.56 -13.41 15.19
C ALA A 385 16.81 -14.82 15.74
N GLY A 386 15.80 -15.36 16.42
CA GLY A 386 15.79 -16.71 16.91
C GLY A 386 14.45 -17.38 16.74
N ALA A 387 14.45 -18.70 16.63
CA ALA A 387 13.27 -19.53 16.45
C ALA A 387 13.42 -20.83 17.22
N MET A 388 12.29 -21.36 17.72
CA MET A 388 12.24 -22.71 18.25
C MET A 388 12.07 -23.68 17.08
N TRP A 389 12.91 -24.69 16.98
CA TRP A 389 12.88 -25.67 15.89
C TRP A 389 12.91 -27.09 16.44
N LYS A 390 12.07 -27.95 15.88
CA LYS A 390 12.00 -29.37 16.23
C LYS A 390 12.75 -30.18 15.18
N ALA A 391 13.74 -30.94 15.62
CA ALA A 391 14.47 -31.85 14.77
C ALA A 391 13.60 -33.05 14.33
N PRO A 392 13.99 -33.76 13.26
CA PRO A 392 13.31 -34.99 12.84
C PRO A 392 13.24 -36.07 13.94
N SER A 393 14.23 -36.12 14.84
CA SER A 393 14.23 -36.99 16.02
C SER A 393 13.14 -36.64 17.05
N GLY A 394 12.59 -35.43 16.96
CA GLY A 394 11.63 -34.87 17.91
C GLY A 394 12.24 -33.95 18.98
N THR A 395 13.57 -33.84 19.04
CA THR A 395 14.29 -32.95 19.96
C THR A 395 14.06 -31.48 19.59
N TRP A 396 13.86 -30.62 20.58
CA TRP A 396 13.72 -29.18 20.38
C TRP A 396 15.06 -28.47 20.54
N TYR A 397 15.32 -27.51 19.65
CA TYR A 397 16.48 -26.64 19.68
C TYR A 397 16.05 -25.18 19.56
N VAL A 398 16.77 -24.29 20.24
CA VAL A 398 16.74 -22.86 19.96
C VAL A 398 17.74 -22.57 18.85
N LEU A 399 17.25 -22.12 17.71
CA LEU A 399 18.08 -21.60 16.63
C LEU A 399 18.18 -20.09 16.76
N ALA A 400 19.35 -19.55 16.49
CA ALA A 400 19.56 -18.11 16.38
C ALA A 400 20.56 -17.80 15.27
N ALA A 401 20.34 -16.70 14.56
CA ALA A 401 21.25 -16.22 13.54
C ALA A 401 21.31 -14.69 13.54
N GLY A 402 22.51 -14.18 13.33
CA GLY A 402 22.80 -12.76 13.17
C GLY A 402 23.38 -12.47 11.79
N SER A 403 23.22 -11.24 11.32
CA SER A 403 23.94 -10.71 10.15
C SER A 403 25.44 -10.60 10.42
N GLY A 404 26.22 -10.24 9.40
CA GLY A 404 27.68 -10.11 9.51
C GLY A 404 28.19 -9.16 10.60
N GLY A 405 27.39 -8.18 11.04
CA GLY A 405 27.75 -7.29 12.15
C GLY A 405 27.44 -7.84 13.55
N VAL A 406 26.80 -9.01 13.67
CA VAL A 406 26.56 -9.67 14.95
C VAL A 406 27.79 -10.50 15.34
N ALA A 407 28.53 -10.04 16.35
CA ALA A 407 29.80 -10.65 16.76
C ALA A 407 29.66 -11.99 17.50
N SER A 408 28.66 -12.13 18.36
CA SER A 408 28.43 -13.35 19.13
C SER A 408 26.97 -13.47 19.57
N ILE A 409 26.48 -14.70 19.64
CA ILE A 409 25.15 -15.02 20.18
C ILE A 409 25.36 -15.97 21.35
N THR A 410 24.78 -15.67 22.50
CA THR A 410 24.83 -16.53 23.69
C THR A 410 23.42 -16.82 24.14
N ALA A 411 23.05 -18.10 24.14
CA ALA A 411 21.84 -18.55 24.83
C ALA A 411 22.17 -18.74 26.32
N ARG A 412 21.23 -18.37 27.19
CA ARG A 412 21.28 -18.65 28.63
C ARG A 412 20.03 -19.43 28.99
N ASP A 413 20.15 -20.28 30.00
CA ASP A 413 19.03 -21.04 30.57
C ASP A 413 18.35 -22.02 29.59
N GLY A 414 19.13 -22.61 28.68
CA GLY A 414 18.67 -23.50 27.60
C GLY A 414 18.58 -24.99 27.98
#